data_AF-A0A936JFN5-F1
#
_entry.id   AF-A0A936JFN5-F1
#
_cell.length_a   1.000
_cell.length_b   1.000
_cell.length_c   1.000
_cell.angle_alpha   90.00
_cell.angle_beta   90.00
_cell.angle_gamma   90.00
#
_symmetry.space_group_name_H-M   'P 1'
#
loop_
_entity.id
_entity.type
_entity.pdbx_description
1 polymer ?
#
loop_
_entity_poly.entity_id
_entity_poly.type
_entity_poly.pdbx_seq_one_letter_code
_entity_poly.pdbx_strand_id
1 'polypeptide(L)'
;MKTSLLLALCGYLFSLSSCKSTSEPEPTAMYTLSGRIDNQNHIALPNDARLVVAWFVVDPHSGYVYTYGDGAINLTNNTFTVKFANKPPYEARPNSGIGLAYIALVSSAIPQNGIVSDLPPLMKFYGVVDSAAVIYIEDSTLSKPTSWISKFSNGYSFSTAVFSATGYDYFVPAAPSNITLRIDTTITEFSSVNWY
;
A
#
# COMPACT_ATOMS: atom_id res chain seq x y z
N MET A 1 46.50 -25.98 58.02
CA MET A 1 46.83 -26.17 56.59
C MET A 1 45.63 -25.74 55.77
N LYS A 2 45.89 -25.09 54.63
CA LYS A 2 44.94 -24.65 53.59
C LYS A 2 43.91 -25.76 53.28
N THR A 3 42.68 -25.53 52.83
CA THR A 3 42.26 -24.88 51.57
C THR A 3 40.72 -24.92 51.49
N SER A 4 40.07 -23.86 50.99
CA SER A 4 38.94 -23.83 50.02
C SER A 4 37.68 -24.71 50.23
N LEU A 5 36.48 -24.43 49.72
CA LEU A 5 35.79 -23.35 49.00
C LEU A 5 34.44 -24.02 48.61
N LEU A 6 33.29 -23.42 48.92
CA LEU A 6 32.19 -23.20 47.96
C LEU A 6 30.97 -22.62 48.68
N LEU A 7 30.75 -21.33 48.45
CA LEU A 7 29.48 -20.64 48.63
C LEU A 7 28.57 -21.02 47.45
N ALA A 8 27.37 -21.51 47.71
CA ALA A 8 26.28 -21.52 46.74
C ALA A 8 25.08 -20.78 47.35
N LEU A 9 25.07 -19.45 47.17
CA LEU A 9 23.94 -18.62 47.56
C LEU A 9 23.03 -18.46 46.33
N CYS A 10 21.89 -19.13 46.37
CA CYS A 10 20.85 -19.06 45.35
C CYS A 10 20.07 -17.75 45.53
N GLY A 11 20.39 -16.73 44.74
CA GLY A 11 19.68 -15.46 44.69
C GLY A 11 18.62 -15.47 43.61
N TYR A 12 17.35 -15.62 44.01
CA TYR A 12 16.18 -15.39 43.16
C TYR A 12 16.07 -13.89 42.86
N LEU A 13 16.34 -13.48 41.61
CA LEU A 13 15.94 -12.18 41.07
C LEU A 13 14.80 -12.41 40.08
N PHE A 14 13.58 -12.09 40.51
CA PHE A 14 12.43 -11.94 39.64
C PHE A 14 12.59 -10.67 38.81
N SER A 15 13.05 -10.82 37.58
CA SER A 15 12.95 -9.77 36.56
C SER A 15 11.60 -9.90 35.86
N LEU A 16 10.67 -8.99 36.16
CA LEU A 16 9.46 -8.78 35.36
C LEU A 16 9.88 -8.27 33.98
N SER A 17 10.09 -9.17 33.02
CA SER A 17 10.20 -8.81 31.62
C SER A 17 8.82 -8.34 31.14
N SER A 18 8.63 -7.03 31.10
CA SER A 18 7.58 -6.39 30.32
C SER A 18 7.74 -6.80 28.85
N CYS A 19 6.94 -7.79 28.40
CA CYS A 19 6.77 -8.08 26.98
C CYS A 19 6.07 -6.91 26.29
N LYS A 20 6.82 -5.84 25.98
CA LYS A 20 6.48 -4.97 24.85
C LYS A 20 6.97 -5.69 23.60
N SER A 21 6.08 -6.48 23.00
CA SER A 21 6.25 -6.92 21.62
C SER A 21 5.98 -5.72 20.71
N THR A 22 6.90 -4.78 20.66
CA THR A 22 7.05 -3.87 19.52
C THR A 22 8.06 -4.53 18.61
N SER A 23 7.59 -5.47 17.78
CA SER A 23 8.32 -5.83 16.56
C SER A 23 8.32 -4.57 15.70
N GLU A 24 9.35 -3.75 15.87
CA GLU A 24 9.68 -2.69 14.95
C GLU A 24 9.76 -3.32 13.55
N PRO A 25 9.04 -2.79 12.55
CA PRO A 25 9.05 -3.39 11.22
C PRO A 25 10.49 -3.41 10.72
N GLU A 26 11.00 -4.59 10.39
CA GLU A 26 12.29 -4.74 9.71
C GLU A 26 12.31 -3.77 8.51
N PRO A 27 13.28 -2.83 8.46
CA PRO A 27 13.32 -1.82 7.41
C PRO A 27 13.50 -2.54 6.07
N THR A 28 12.42 -2.59 5.32
CA THR A 28 12.43 -3.05 3.95
C THR A 28 13.05 -1.92 3.11
N ALA A 29 13.82 -2.25 2.07
CA ALA A 29 14.36 -1.22 1.18
C ALA A 29 13.22 -0.29 0.72
N MET A 30 13.41 1.02 0.88
CA MET A 30 12.41 2.03 0.52
C MET A 30 11.96 1.80 -0.93
N TYR A 31 10.66 1.58 -1.13
CA TYR A 31 10.10 1.51 -2.48
C TYR A 31 9.62 2.90 -2.89
N THR A 32 10.07 3.36 -4.06
CA THR A 32 9.66 4.64 -4.64
C THR A 32 9.09 4.40 -6.02
N LEU A 33 7.90 4.94 -6.25
CA LEU A 33 7.22 4.95 -7.52
C LEU A 33 7.08 6.39 -8.00
N SER A 34 7.53 6.68 -9.21
CA SER A 34 7.40 8.01 -9.81
C SER A 34 6.77 7.92 -11.19
N GLY A 35 5.99 8.93 -11.55
CA GLY A 35 5.30 8.98 -12.83
C GLY A 35 5.02 10.41 -13.28
N ARG A 36 4.35 10.53 -14.43
CA ARG A 36 3.93 11.80 -15.00
C ARG A 36 2.49 12.13 -14.61
N ILE A 37 2.17 13.41 -14.61
CA ILE A 37 0.81 13.91 -14.49
C ILE A 37 0.35 14.31 -15.88
N ASP A 38 -0.83 13.82 -16.28
CA ASP A 38 -1.52 14.27 -17.48
C ASP A 38 -2.75 15.10 -17.09
N ASN A 39 -2.75 16.38 -17.49
CA ASN A 39 -3.83 17.34 -17.21
C ASN A 39 -4.24 18.08 -18.49
N GLN A 40 -4.66 17.33 -19.51
CA GLN A 40 -5.03 17.87 -20.83
C GLN A 40 -6.11 18.94 -20.75
N ASN A 41 -7.00 18.84 -19.76
CA ASN A 41 -8.11 19.76 -19.56
C ASN A 41 -7.76 20.99 -18.71
N HIS A 42 -6.48 21.16 -18.32
CA HIS A 42 -6.00 22.27 -17.50
C HIS A 42 -6.83 22.49 -16.23
N ILE A 43 -7.26 21.41 -15.59
CA ILE A 43 -8.05 21.45 -14.36
C ILE A 43 -7.19 22.05 -13.25
N ALA A 44 -7.69 23.12 -12.62
CA ALA A 44 -7.06 23.72 -11.47
C ALA A 44 -7.23 22.82 -10.24
N LEU A 45 -6.11 22.41 -9.63
CA LEU A 45 -6.12 21.66 -8.39
C LEU A 45 -6.10 22.62 -7.19
N PRO A 46 -6.93 22.40 -6.17
CA PRO A 46 -6.83 23.17 -4.94
C PRO A 46 -5.57 22.81 -4.14
N ASN A 47 -5.18 23.68 -3.22
CA ASN A 47 -4.01 23.49 -2.36
C ASN A 47 -4.10 22.26 -1.45
N ASP A 48 -5.31 21.74 -1.22
CA ASP A 48 -5.56 20.57 -0.39
C ASP A 48 -5.66 19.26 -1.19
N ALA A 49 -5.50 19.31 -2.52
CA ALA A 49 -5.40 18.13 -3.36
C ALA A 49 -4.13 17.36 -3.00
N ARG A 50 -4.27 16.06 -2.72
CA ARG A 50 -3.15 15.21 -2.36
C ARG A 50 -3.30 13.81 -2.96
N LEU A 51 -2.15 13.17 -3.14
CA LEU A 51 -2.09 11.78 -3.54
C LEU A 51 -2.37 10.87 -2.35
N VAL A 52 -3.28 9.91 -2.57
CA VAL A 52 -3.61 8.85 -1.63
C VAL A 52 -3.31 7.51 -2.30
N VAL A 53 -2.69 6.62 -1.54
CA VAL A 53 -2.51 5.23 -1.90
C VAL A 53 -3.54 4.42 -1.12
N ALA A 54 -4.55 3.94 -1.83
CA ALA A 54 -5.68 3.20 -1.28
C ALA A 54 -5.45 1.71 -1.46
N TRP A 55 -5.19 0.98 -0.36
CA TRP A 55 -5.07 -0.47 -0.30
C TRP A 55 -6.45 -1.08 -0.18
N PHE A 56 -6.85 -1.87 -1.17
CA PHE A 56 -8.15 -2.51 -1.21
C PHE A 56 -8.04 -3.86 -0.54
N VAL A 57 -8.77 -3.99 0.55
CA VAL A 57 -8.76 -5.17 1.39
C VAL A 57 -10.09 -5.85 1.23
N VAL A 58 -10.05 -7.04 0.65
CA VAL A 58 -11.24 -7.86 0.42
C VAL A 58 -11.08 -9.13 1.24
N ASP A 59 -12.00 -9.36 2.16
CA ASP A 59 -12.18 -10.64 2.82
C ASP A 59 -13.56 -11.23 2.45
N PRO A 60 -13.83 -12.53 2.70
CA PRO A 60 -15.08 -13.17 2.30
C PRO A 60 -16.36 -12.58 2.94
N HIS A 61 -16.24 -11.74 3.96
CA HIS A 61 -17.35 -11.20 4.75
C HIS A 61 -17.40 -9.65 4.75
N SER A 62 -16.30 -8.98 4.40
CA SER A 62 -16.20 -7.52 4.38
C SER A 62 -15.13 -7.02 3.41
N GLY A 63 -15.30 -5.78 2.95
CA GLY A 63 -14.28 -5.07 2.20
C GLY A 63 -14.07 -3.69 2.79
N TYR A 64 -12.82 -3.23 2.86
CA TYR A 64 -12.49 -1.87 3.27
C TYR A 64 -11.28 -1.33 2.50
N VAL A 65 -11.07 -0.03 2.60
CA VAL A 65 -9.88 0.63 2.08
C VAL A 65 -9.00 1.02 3.27
N TYR A 66 -7.71 0.69 3.18
CA TYR A 66 -6.69 1.21 4.09
C TYR A 66 -5.81 2.20 3.31
N THR A 67 -5.61 3.41 3.81
CA THR A 67 -4.63 4.33 3.21
C THR A 67 -3.26 4.11 3.81
N TYR A 68 -2.23 3.98 2.98
CA TYR A 68 -0.84 3.86 3.44
C TYR A 68 0.14 4.21 2.33
N GLY A 69 1.08 5.09 2.64
CA GLY A 69 2.14 5.53 1.73
C GLY A 69 2.17 7.06 1.59
N ASP A 70 3.35 7.58 1.24
CA ASP A 70 3.58 9.02 1.15
C ASP A 70 3.53 9.48 -0.30
N GLY A 71 2.44 10.15 -0.67
CA GLY A 71 2.21 10.71 -2.00
C GLY A 71 2.60 12.18 -2.10
N ALA A 72 3.24 12.57 -3.20
CA ALA A 72 3.57 13.96 -3.51
C ALA A 72 3.34 14.27 -5.00
N ILE A 73 2.87 15.48 -5.29
CA ILE A 73 2.71 15.99 -6.66
C ILE A 73 3.63 17.19 -6.87
N ASN A 74 4.17 17.31 -8.09
CA ASN A 74 4.92 18.46 -8.55
C ASN A 74 4.33 18.92 -9.88
N LEU A 75 3.44 19.92 -9.79
CA LEU A 75 2.74 20.47 -10.95
C LEU A 75 3.65 21.30 -11.87
N THR A 76 4.75 21.85 -11.34
CA THR A 76 5.74 22.57 -12.16
C THR A 76 6.43 21.62 -13.14
N ASN A 77 6.73 20.40 -12.68
CA ASN A 77 7.43 19.40 -13.49
C ASN A 77 6.46 18.37 -14.13
N ASN A 78 5.16 18.48 -13.87
CA ASN A 78 4.13 17.50 -14.23
C ASN A 78 4.51 16.07 -13.81
N THR A 79 4.96 15.92 -12.57
CA THR A 79 5.33 14.61 -12.02
C THR A 79 4.65 14.34 -10.69
N PHE A 80 4.59 13.07 -10.34
CA PHE A 80 4.20 12.63 -9.01
C PHE A 80 5.16 11.58 -8.47
N THR A 81 5.11 11.36 -7.16
CA THR A 81 5.87 10.30 -6.49
C THR A 81 5.05 9.71 -5.35
N VAL A 82 5.20 8.41 -5.15
CA VAL A 82 4.69 7.66 -4.01
C VAL A 82 5.85 6.91 -3.37
N LYS A 83 5.96 6.96 -2.04
CA LYS A 83 7.02 6.28 -1.28
C LYS A 83 6.44 5.37 -0.21
N PHE A 84 7.11 4.24 0.00
CA PHE A 84 6.85 3.34 1.11
C PHE A 84 8.17 3.07 1.82
N ALA A 85 8.27 3.50 3.07
CA ALA A 85 9.47 3.32 3.89
C ALA A 85 9.54 1.91 4.50
N ASN A 86 8.39 1.29 4.72
CA ASN A 86 8.24 -0.05 5.31
C ASN A 86 7.21 -0.84 4.51
N LYS A 87 7.17 -2.16 4.70
CA LYS A 87 6.04 -2.99 4.23
C LYS A 87 4.69 -2.42 4.68
N PRO A 88 3.59 -2.70 3.94
CA PRO A 88 2.27 -2.22 4.33
C PRO A 88 1.89 -2.75 5.72
N PRO A 89 1.10 -2.00 6.51
CA PRO A 89 0.53 -2.49 7.76
C PRO A 89 -0.26 -3.78 7.54
N TYR A 90 -0.44 -4.59 8.57
CA TYR A 90 -1.17 -5.86 8.47
C TYR A 90 -2.59 -5.66 7.91
N GLU A 91 -3.22 -4.56 8.32
CA GLU A 91 -4.53 -4.09 7.89
C GLU A 91 -4.59 -3.74 6.39
N ALA A 92 -3.46 -3.56 5.70
CA ALA A 92 -3.41 -3.32 4.25
C ALA A 92 -3.10 -4.59 3.44
N ARG A 93 -2.89 -5.73 4.11
CA ARG A 93 -2.50 -7.02 3.50
C ARG A 93 -2.94 -8.24 4.34
N PRO A 94 -4.23 -8.40 4.65
CA PRO A 94 -4.66 -9.40 5.62
C PRO A 94 -4.48 -10.83 5.11
N ASN A 95 -4.11 -11.73 6.03
CA ASN A 95 -4.15 -13.21 5.96
C ASN A 95 -3.39 -13.91 4.81
N SER A 96 -3.18 -13.28 3.66
CA SER A 96 -2.46 -13.80 2.49
C SER A 96 -1.05 -13.22 2.36
N GLY A 97 -0.75 -12.14 3.10
CA GLY A 97 0.47 -11.36 2.91
C GLY A 97 0.47 -10.57 1.58
N ILE A 98 -0.67 -10.50 0.88
CA ILE A 98 -0.82 -9.78 -0.39
C ILE A 98 -1.58 -8.49 -0.13
N GLY A 99 -1.03 -7.39 -0.62
CA GLY A 99 -1.71 -6.09 -0.65
C GLY A 99 -1.83 -5.58 -2.08
N LEU A 100 -2.95 -4.97 -2.41
CA LEU A 100 -3.21 -4.35 -3.70
C LEU A 100 -3.66 -2.92 -3.48
N ALA A 101 -2.95 -1.98 -4.10
CA ALA A 101 -3.18 -0.55 -3.87
C ALA A 101 -3.33 0.24 -5.16
N TYR A 102 -4.31 1.14 -5.18
CA TYR A 102 -4.50 2.13 -6.24
C TYR A 102 -4.03 3.51 -5.78
N ILE A 103 -3.70 4.35 -6.76
CA ILE A 103 -3.19 5.70 -6.50
C ILE A 103 -4.20 6.69 -7.08
N ALA A 104 -4.74 7.58 -6.24
CA ALA A 104 -5.58 8.69 -6.69
C ALA A 104 -5.16 10.02 -6.10
N LEU A 105 -5.59 11.06 -6.81
CA LEU A 105 -5.55 12.44 -6.38
C LEU A 105 -6.94 12.82 -5.85
N VAL A 106 -7.01 13.18 -4.57
CA VAL A 106 -8.26 13.47 -3.86
C VAL A 106 -8.12 14.72 -2.99
N SER A 107 -9.23 15.27 -2.50
CA SER A 107 -9.22 16.31 -1.48
C SER A 107 -8.80 15.76 -0.10
N SER A 108 -8.44 16.66 0.81
CA SER A 108 -7.78 16.34 2.09
C SER A 108 -8.61 15.57 3.14
N ALA A 109 -9.80 15.07 2.79
CA ALA A 109 -10.74 14.47 3.73
C ALA A 109 -10.43 13.02 4.18
N ILE A 110 -9.52 12.31 3.50
CA ILE A 110 -9.13 10.92 3.84
C ILE A 110 -7.97 10.90 4.88
N PRO A 111 -7.90 9.96 5.83
CA PRO A 111 -6.66 9.75 6.59
C PRO A 111 -5.48 9.41 5.65
N GLN A 112 -4.25 9.81 6.00
CA GLN A 112 -3.04 9.38 5.28
C GLN A 112 -2.67 7.94 5.60
N ASN A 113 -2.84 7.54 6.86
CA ASN A 113 -2.62 6.19 7.36
C ASN A 113 -3.82 5.75 8.18
N GLY A 114 -4.60 4.79 7.68
CA GLY A 114 -5.73 4.25 8.43
C GLY A 114 -6.85 3.68 7.58
N ILE A 115 -7.83 3.08 8.26
CA ILE A 115 -9.02 2.53 7.63
C ILE A 115 -9.95 3.66 7.20
N VAL A 116 -10.43 3.58 5.97
CA VAL A 116 -11.50 4.42 5.41
C VAL A 116 -12.76 3.57 5.42
N SER A 117 -13.58 3.73 6.45
CA SER A 117 -14.84 2.98 6.59
C SER A 117 -15.89 3.48 5.61
N ASP A 118 -15.92 4.79 5.36
CA ASP A 118 -16.82 5.45 4.44
C ASP A 118 -16.07 6.56 3.70
N LEU A 119 -16.39 6.76 2.42
CA LEU A 119 -15.87 7.92 1.69
C LEU A 119 -16.50 9.19 2.28
N PRO A 120 -15.69 10.19 2.68
CA PRO A 120 -16.23 11.42 3.22
C PRO A 120 -17.20 12.09 2.22
N PRO A 121 -18.38 12.58 2.65
CA PRO A 121 -19.39 13.13 1.73
C PRO A 121 -18.92 14.31 0.88
N LEU A 122 -17.90 15.03 1.35
CA LEU A 122 -17.30 16.20 0.67
C LEU A 122 -15.98 15.87 -0.01
N MET A 123 -15.60 14.59 -0.09
CA MET A 123 -14.42 14.17 -0.79
C MET A 123 -14.59 14.43 -2.29
N LYS A 124 -13.58 15.03 -2.91
CA LYS A 124 -13.53 15.26 -4.35
C LYS A 124 -12.43 14.40 -4.94
N PHE A 125 -12.73 13.77 -6.07
CA PHE A 125 -11.77 13.10 -6.92
C PHE A 125 -11.25 14.07 -7.97
N TYR A 126 -9.94 14.07 -8.18
CA TYR A 126 -9.27 14.89 -9.18
C TYR A 126 -8.53 14.05 -10.21
N GLY A 127 -8.23 12.78 -9.91
CA GLY A 127 -7.50 11.95 -10.85
C GLY A 127 -7.09 10.60 -10.26
N VAL A 128 -6.61 9.73 -11.14
CA VAL A 128 -6.23 8.35 -10.81
C VAL A 128 -5.10 7.88 -11.72
N VAL A 129 -4.26 6.98 -11.20
CA VAL A 129 -3.39 6.16 -12.04
C VAL A 129 -4.25 5.02 -12.60
N ASP A 130 -4.70 5.18 -13.84
CA ASP A 130 -5.71 4.30 -14.46
C ASP A 130 -5.15 2.89 -14.73
N SER A 131 -6.00 1.88 -14.54
CA SER A 131 -5.76 0.48 -14.94
C SER A 131 -4.42 -0.07 -14.44
N ALA A 132 -4.02 0.31 -13.24
CA ALA A 132 -2.74 -0.07 -12.65
C ALA A 132 -2.81 -0.09 -11.13
N ALA A 133 -1.94 -0.90 -10.53
CA ALA A 133 -1.88 -1.06 -9.08
C ALA A 133 -0.43 -1.22 -8.60
N VAL A 134 -0.20 -0.81 -7.35
CA VAL A 134 0.95 -1.24 -6.57
C VAL A 134 0.56 -2.54 -5.88
N ILE A 135 1.36 -3.58 -6.07
CA ILE A 135 1.18 -4.88 -5.42
C ILE A 135 2.30 -5.06 -4.41
N TYR A 136 1.95 -5.57 -3.24
CA TYR A 136 2.92 -6.04 -2.25
C TYR A 136 2.71 -7.53 -1.99
N ILE A 137 3.79 -8.31 -2.02
CA ILE A 137 3.78 -9.73 -1.64
C ILE A 137 4.76 -9.94 -0.49
N GLU A 138 4.28 -10.35 0.68
CA GLU A 138 5.15 -10.70 1.81
C GLU A 138 5.94 -11.96 1.51
N ASP A 139 5.25 -13.02 1.07
CA ASP A 139 5.84 -14.30 0.71
C ASP A 139 5.05 -14.96 -0.41
N SER A 140 5.64 -15.03 -1.60
CA SER A 140 5.07 -15.68 -2.79
C SER A 140 4.81 -17.17 -2.61
N THR A 141 5.44 -17.81 -1.61
CA THR A 141 5.21 -19.24 -1.29
C THR A 141 3.96 -19.47 -0.44
N LEU A 142 3.50 -18.47 0.31
CA LEU A 142 2.32 -18.55 1.19
C LEU A 142 1.00 -18.31 0.43
N SER A 143 1.07 -17.65 -0.72
CA SER A 143 -0.10 -17.48 -1.57
C SER A 143 -0.49 -18.81 -2.21
N LYS A 144 -1.74 -19.27 -2.04
CA LYS A 144 -2.40 -20.16 -3.02
C LYS A 144 -2.79 -19.24 -4.18
N PRO A 145 -1.92 -18.96 -5.15
CA PRO A 145 -2.08 -17.77 -5.95
C PRO A 145 -3.08 -18.11 -7.05
N THR A 146 -4.00 -17.20 -7.32
CA THR A 146 -4.52 -17.09 -8.68
C THR A 146 -3.30 -16.98 -9.61
N SER A 147 -3.36 -17.60 -10.79
CA SER A 147 -2.19 -17.81 -11.67
C SER A 147 -1.44 -16.53 -12.05
N TRP A 148 -2.04 -15.36 -11.82
CA TRP A 148 -1.43 -14.06 -12.07
C TRP A 148 -0.55 -13.57 -10.90
N ILE A 149 -0.87 -13.90 -9.64
CA ILE A 149 -0.11 -13.46 -8.45
C ILE A 149 1.30 -14.07 -8.46
N SER A 150 1.45 -15.30 -8.94
CA SER A 150 2.76 -15.99 -9.03
C SER A 150 3.76 -15.32 -9.98
N LYS A 151 3.31 -14.34 -10.77
CA LYS A 151 4.18 -13.54 -11.66
C LYS A 151 4.92 -12.42 -10.91
N PHE A 152 4.54 -12.13 -9.66
CA PHE A 152 5.11 -11.06 -8.85
C PHE A 152 6.14 -11.62 -7.87
N SER A 153 7.23 -10.86 -7.67
CA SER A 153 8.25 -11.19 -6.67
C SER A 153 7.82 -10.70 -5.29
N ASN A 154 8.45 -11.24 -4.23
CA ASN A 154 8.27 -10.69 -2.88
C ASN A 154 8.66 -9.21 -2.82
N GLY A 155 7.97 -8.45 -1.98
CA GLY A 155 8.10 -7.00 -1.86
C GLY A 155 7.11 -6.23 -2.74
N TYR A 156 7.43 -4.97 -3.00
CA TYR A 156 6.62 -4.08 -3.81
C TYR A 156 6.88 -4.28 -5.30
N SER A 157 5.82 -4.16 -6.10
CA SER A 157 5.88 -4.15 -7.55
C SER A 157 4.83 -3.21 -8.13
N PHE A 158 5.13 -2.62 -9.28
CA PHE A 158 4.14 -1.92 -10.09
C PHE A 158 3.53 -2.88 -11.12
N SER A 159 2.25 -2.67 -11.41
CA SER A 159 1.49 -3.54 -12.30
C SER A 159 0.49 -2.76 -13.13
N THR A 160 0.11 -3.35 -14.26
CA THR A 160 -1.03 -2.91 -15.08
C THR A 160 -2.09 -3.99 -15.10
N ALA A 161 -3.35 -3.57 -15.13
CA ALA A 161 -4.49 -4.43 -15.28
C ALA A 161 -4.55 -5.01 -16.71
N VAL A 162 -5.04 -6.23 -16.81
CA VAL A 162 -5.44 -6.89 -18.04
C VAL A 162 -6.91 -7.25 -17.91
N PHE A 163 -7.72 -6.62 -18.74
CA PHE A 163 -9.17 -6.80 -18.73
C PHE A 163 -9.53 -8.08 -19.46
N SER A 164 -10.21 -9.00 -18.78
CA SER A 164 -10.62 -10.26 -19.38
C SER A 164 -11.98 -10.11 -20.06
N ALA A 165 -12.13 -10.68 -21.26
CA ALA A 165 -13.44 -10.76 -21.92
C ALA A 165 -14.41 -11.71 -21.20
N THR A 166 -13.87 -12.65 -20.41
CA THR A 166 -14.63 -13.61 -19.61
C THR A 166 -13.97 -13.81 -18.25
N GLY A 167 -14.76 -13.76 -17.17
CA GLY A 167 -14.25 -13.97 -15.81
C GLY A 167 -13.65 -12.72 -15.16
N TYR A 168 -12.66 -12.94 -14.29
CA TYR A 168 -12.00 -11.86 -13.53
C TYR A 168 -10.85 -11.25 -14.32
N ASP A 169 -10.68 -9.94 -14.14
CA ASP A 169 -9.49 -9.21 -14.54
C ASP A 169 -8.29 -9.62 -13.68
N TYR A 170 -7.09 -9.32 -14.15
CA TYR A 170 -5.87 -9.65 -13.43
C TYR A 170 -4.78 -8.61 -13.65
N PHE A 171 -3.73 -8.69 -12.85
CA PHE A 171 -2.58 -7.80 -12.99
C PHE A 171 -1.36 -8.54 -13.54
N VAL A 172 -0.53 -7.81 -14.27
CA VAL A 172 0.79 -8.27 -14.71
C VAL A 172 1.87 -7.27 -14.29
N PRO A 173 3.09 -7.74 -13.95
CA PRO A 173 4.19 -6.84 -13.64
C PRO A 173 4.45 -5.86 -14.80
N ALA A 174 4.70 -4.60 -14.45
CA ALA A 174 4.96 -3.54 -15.41
C ALA A 174 6.14 -2.67 -14.97
N ALA A 175 6.82 -2.06 -15.94
CA ALA A 175 7.86 -1.09 -15.66
C ALA A 175 7.25 0.24 -15.20
N PRO A 176 7.80 0.88 -14.15
CA PRO A 176 7.26 2.13 -13.64
C PRO A 176 7.57 3.36 -14.52
N SER A 177 8.28 3.19 -15.65
CA SER A 177 8.70 4.31 -16.50
C SER A 177 7.54 5.00 -17.24
N ASN A 178 6.37 4.37 -17.33
CA ASN A 178 5.23 4.85 -18.12
C ASN A 178 3.99 5.17 -17.28
N ILE A 179 4.16 5.40 -15.97
CA ILE A 179 3.02 5.64 -15.09
C ILE A 179 2.50 7.05 -15.28
N THR A 180 1.20 7.16 -15.50
CA THR A 180 0.50 8.42 -15.68
C THR A 180 -0.62 8.55 -14.67
N LEU A 181 -0.60 9.63 -13.89
CA LEU A 181 -1.75 10.10 -13.13
C LEU A 181 -2.58 10.99 -14.05
N ARG A 182 -3.76 10.53 -14.48
CA ARG A 182 -4.68 11.35 -15.28
C ARG A 182 -5.52 12.22 -14.36
N ILE A 183 -5.48 13.53 -14.56
CA ILE A 183 -6.35 14.48 -13.90
C ILE A 183 -7.67 14.58 -14.66
N ASP A 184 -8.75 14.22 -13.99
CA ASP A 184 -10.12 14.21 -14.52
C ASP A 184 -11.11 14.27 -13.36
N THR A 185 -11.87 15.37 -13.27
CA THR A 185 -12.89 15.60 -12.23
C THR A 185 -14.24 14.99 -12.57
N THR A 186 -14.40 14.37 -13.73
CA THR A 186 -15.61 13.61 -14.08
C THR A 186 -15.59 12.20 -13.48
N ILE A 187 -14.42 11.75 -13.02
CA ILE A 187 -14.25 10.50 -12.26
C ILE A 187 -14.95 10.66 -10.92
N THR A 188 -16.02 9.92 -10.70
CA THR A 188 -16.77 9.91 -9.43
C THR A 188 -16.31 8.81 -8.48
N GLU A 189 -15.59 7.81 -9.00
CA GLU A 189 -15.07 6.66 -8.28
C GLU A 189 -13.90 6.02 -9.04
N PHE A 190 -13.11 5.18 -8.37
CA PHE A 190 -12.08 4.40 -9.04
C PHE A 190 -12.74 3.37 -9.97
N SER A 191 -12.33 3.30 -11.23
CA SER A 191 -12.67 2.18 -12.12
C SER A 191 -12.17 0.89 -11.49
N SER A 192 -13.09 0.05 -11.01
CA SER A 192 -12.76 -1.19 -10.35
C SER A 192 -12.29 -2.21 -11.39
N VAL A 193 -11.01 -2.55 -11.38
CA VAL A 193 -10.55 -3.81 -11.97
C VAL A 193 -11.28 -4.92 -11.23
N ASN A 194 -12.00 -5.79 -11.95
CA ASN A 194 -12.79 -6.86 -11.34
C ASN A 194 -11.87 -8.07 -11.09
N TRP A 195 -11.00 -7.97 -10.09
CA TRP A 195 -10.00 -9.00 -9.78
C TRP A 195 -10.46 -9.92 -8.64
N TYR A 196 -10.01 -11.17 -8.70
CA TYR A 196 -10.11 -12.19 -7.64
C TYR A 196 -8.78 -12.94 -7.53
#